data_AF-A0A523S3E7-F1
#
_entry.id   AF-A0A523S3E7-F1
#
_cell.length_a   1.000
_cell.length_b   1.000
_cell.length_c   1.000
_cell.angle_alpha   90.00
_cell.angle_beta   90.00
_cell.angle_gamma   90.00
#
_symmetry.space_group_name_H-M   'P 1'
#
loop_
_entity.id
_entity.type
_entity.pdbx_description
1 polymer ?
#
loop_
_entity_poly.entity_id
_entity_poly.type
_entity_poly.pdbx_seq_one_letter_code
_entity_poly.pdbx_strand_id
1 'polypeptide(L)'
;MNCSGKVVITGIGKPGHVGKKMAASLASLGTPSFFLHADEGLHGDSGMVTDKDVVVVISQSGETAEVLALLSILEKIGCKIISITGRLNCTLARKADVALITGVSKEADPLDLAPSTSSTAMLALGDALAITLSQLKGFSRKDYALFHPGGSLGKRLLSEKAN
;
A
#
# COMPACT_ATOMS: atom_id res chain seq x y z
N MET A 1 3.19 7.85 12.96
CA MET A 1 4.64 7.58 13.07
C MET A 1 4.99 6.48 14.09
N ASN A 2 4.01 5.81 14.71
CA ASN A 2 4.26 4.88 15.83
C ASN A 2 4.23 3.39 15.44
N CYS A 3 4.20 3.07 14.14
CA CYS A 3 4.30 1.69 13.69
C CYS A 3 5.72 1.19 13.96
N SER A 4 5.84 0.18 14.82
CA SER A 4 7.11 -0.48 15.15
C SER A 4 7.43 -1.68 14.26
N GLY A 5 6.46 -2.13 13.45
CA GLY A 5 6.63 -3.17 12.45
C GLY A 5 6.88 -2.60 11.06
N LYS A 6 6.17 -3.15 10.08
CA LYS A 6 6.24 -2.80 8.66
C LYS A 6 4.86 -2.36 8.17
N VAL A 7 4.83 -1.76 6.98
CA VAL A 7 3.59 -1.52 6.26
C VAL A 7 3.38 -2.65 5.25
N VAL A 8 2.30 -3.42 5.43
CA VAL A 8 1.95 -4.51 4.50
C VAL A 8 0.83 -4.02 3.60
N ILE A 9 1.03 -4.04 2.28
CA ILE A 9 -0.01 -3.68 1.32
C ILE A 9 -0.64 -4.95 0.78
N THR A 10 -1.96 -5.05 0.76
CA THR A 10 -2.67 -6.22 0.21
C THR A 10 -3.86 -5.84 -0.66
N GLY A 11 -4.14 -6.70 -1.63
CA GLY A 11 -5.21 -6.56 -2.60
C GLY A 11 -5.11 -7.64 -3.68
N ILE A 12 -6.08 -7.66 -4.59
CA ILE A 12 -6.12 -8.60 -5.73
C ILE A 12 -6.37 -7.84 -7.04
N GLY A 13 -5.97 -8.43 -8.16
CA GLY A 13 -6.19 -7.87 -9.48
C GLY A 13 -5.52 -6.50 -9.67
N LYS A 14 -6.23 -5.56 -10.31
CA LYS A 14 -5.69 -4.25 -10.70
C LYS A 14 -5.37 -3.38 -9.46
N PRO A 15 -6.26 -3.30 -8.44
CA PRO A 15 -5.89 -2.71 -7.15
C PRO A 15 -4.66 -3.38 -6.51
N GLY A 16 -4.53 -4.70 -6.62
CA GLY A 16 -3.35 -5.44 -6.15
C GLY A 16 -2.05 -5.01 -6.86
N HIS A 17 -2.07 -4.84 -8.18
CA HIS A 17 -0.90 -4.33 -8.93
C HIS A 17 -0.50 -2.91 -8.48
N VAL A 18 -1.48 -2.03 -8.27
CA VAL A 18 -1.25 -0.70 -7.70
C VAL A 18 -0.66 -0.82 -6.29
N GLY A 19 -1.19 -1.72 -5.47
CA GLY A 19 -0.66 -2.02 -4.15
C GLY A 19 0.79 -2.48 -4.16
N LYS A 20 1.20 -3.28 -5.15
CA LYS A 20 2.60 -3.70 -5.33
C LYS A 20 3.51 -2.52 -5.64
N LYS A 21 3.07 -1.59 -6.49
CA LYS A 21 3.80 -0.33 -6.75
C LYS A 21 3.88 0.51 -5.47
N MET A 22 2.76 0.69 -4.76
CA MET A 22 2.70 1.44 -3.51
C MET A 22 3.67 0.91 -2.46
N ALA A 23 3.71 -0.42 -2.26
CA ALA A 23 4.66 -1.07 -1.37
C ALA A 23 6.12 -0.80 -1.79
N ALA A 24 6.42 -0.81 -3.09
CA ALA A 24 7.76 -0.49 -3.57
C ALA A 24 8.12 0.98 -3.33
N SER A 25 7.19 1.92 -3.54
CA SER A 25 7.42 3.36 -3.32
C SER A 25 7.61 3.72 -1.85
N LEU A 26 6.86 3.10 -0.94
CA LEU A 26 7.05 3.25 0.50
C LEU A 26 8.44 2.76 0.93
N ALA A 27 8.84 1.57 0.48
CA ALA A 27 10.14 0.97 0.80
C ALA A 27 11.30 1.81 0.26
N SER A 28 11.21 2.27 -1.00
CA SER A 28 12.23 3.10 -1.62
C SER A 28 12.39 4.47 -0.96
N LEU A 29 11.38 4.92 -0.22
CA LEU A 29 11.35 6.21 0.49
C LEU A 29 11.48 6.06 2.01
N GLY A 30 12.02 4.93 2.49
CA GLY A 30 12.41 4.74 3.88
C GLY A 30 11.31 4.30 4.83
N THR A 31 10.19 3.81 4.31
CA THR A 31 9.16 3.12 5.11
C THR A 31 9.18 1.63 4.76
N PRO A 32 9.70 0.75 5.64
CA PRO A 32 9.75 -0.69 5.36
C PRO A 32 8.37 -1.23 5.01
N SER A 33 8.24 -1.79 3.81
CA SER A 33 6.97 -2.27 3.29
C SER A 33 7.14 -3.35 2.24
N PHE A 34 6.11 -4.18 2.11
CA PHE A 34 6.03 -5.20 1.07
C PHE A 34 4.57 -5.45 0.68
N PHE A 35 4.38 -6.17 -0.43
CA PHE A 35 3.06 -6.55 -0.92
C PHE A 35 2.76 -8.00 -0.54
N LEU A 36 1.59 -8.23 0.02
CA LEU A 36 1.00 -9.54 0.30
C LEU A 36 -0.22 -9.72 -0.62
N HIS A 37 -0.16 -10.69 -1.53
CA HIS A 37 -1.32 -10.98 -2.38
C HIS A 37 -2.47 -11.53 -1.51
N ALA A 38 -3.69 -11.03 -1.72
CA ALA A 38 -4.80 -11.34 -0.82
C ALA A 38 -5.12 -12.85 -0.75
N ASP A 39 -5.06 -13.53 -1.90
CA ASP A 39 -5.34 -14.95 -2.03
C ASP A 39 -4.25 -15.81 -1.35
N GLU A 40 -2.97 -15.50 -1.60
CA GLU A 40 -1.84 -16.20 -0.95
C GLU A 40 -1.87 -16.00 0.58
N GLY A 41 -2.38 -14.85 1.05
CA GLY A 41 -2.61 -14.61 2.46
C GLY A 41 -3.56 -15.62 3.11
N LEU A 42 -4.55 -16.12 2.37
CA LEU A 42 -5.44 -17.20 2.83
C LEU A 42 -4.76 -18.57 2.84
N HIS A 43 -3.63 -18.70 2.14
CA HIS A 43 -2.89 -19.94 1.96
C HIS A 43 -1.56 -19.99 2.74
N GLY A 44 -1.41 -19.14 3.75
CA GLY A 44 -0.32 -19.21 4.73
C GLY A 44 0.54 -17.95 4.81
N ASP A 45 0.54 -17.12 3.78
CA ASP A 45 1.37 -15.91 3.75
C ASP A 45 0.89 -14.84 4.75
N SER A 46 -0.31 -14.98 5.34
CA SER A 46 -0.71 -14.16 6.49
C SER A 46 0.24 -14.31 7.68
N GLY A 47 1.01 -15.41 7.76
CA GLY A 47 2.07 -15.59 8.77
C GLY A 47 3.22 -14.58 8.66
N MET A 48 3.31 -13.82 7.56
CA MET A 48 4.26 -12.71 7.43
C MET A 48 3.84 -11.46 8.22
N VAL A 49 2.57 -11.40 8.66
CA VAL A 49 1.98 -10.24 9.35
C VAL A 49 1.98 -10.47 10.86
N THR A 50 2.32 -9.42 11.59
CA THR A 50 2.33 -9.37 13.06
C THR A 50 1.42 -8.26 13.59
N ASP A 51 1.09 -8.31 14.87
CA ASP A 51 0.34 -7.29 15.60
C ASP A 51 1.02 -5.90 15.60
N LYS A 52 2.33 -5.85 15.33
CA LYS A 52 3.12 -4.60 15.23
C LYS A 52 3.04 -3.93 13.86
N ASP A 53 2.49 -4.62 12.87
CA ASP A 53 2.40 -4.13 11.51
C ASP A 53 1.15 -3.27 11.29
N VAL A 54 1.21 -2.44 10.25
CA VAL A 54 0.04 -1.74 9.70
C VAL A 54 -0.26 -2.34 8.35
N VAL A 55 -1.48 -2.82 8.14
CA VAL A 55 -1.91 -3.41 6.88
C VAL A 55 -2.80 -2.43 6.13
N VAL A 56 -2.39 -2.07 4.91
CA VAL A 56 -3.20 -1.30 3.97
C VAL A 56 -3.91 -2.27 3.04
N VAL A 57 -5.23 -2.35 3.14
CA VAL A 57 -6.07 -3.26 2.38
C VAL A 57 -6.75 -2.47 1.25
N ILE A 58 -6.52 -2.87 0.00
CA ILE A 58 -7.01 -2.15 -1.19
C ILE A 58 -8.09 -2.96 -1.89
N SER A 59 -9.30 -2.40 -1.99
CA SER A 59 -10.40 -2.95 -2.80
C SER A 59 -11.36 -1.83 -3.21
N GLN A 60 -11.55 -1.63 -4.52
CA GLN A 60 -12.43 -0.58 -5.04
C GLN A 60 -13.88 -0.75 -4.57
N SER A 61 -14.43 -1.96 -4.65
CA SER A 61 -15.80 -2.24 -4.17
C SER A 61 -15.88 -2.27 -2.64
N GLY A 62 -14.78 -2.65 -1.98
CA GLY A 62 -14.74 -2.96 -0.55
C GLY A 62 -15.49 -4.24 -0.17
N GLU A 63 -15.84 -5.07 -1.17
CA GLU A 63 -16.64 -6.30 -1.02
C GLU A 63 -15.98 -7.52 -1.68
N THR A 64 -14.71 -7.41 -2.10
CA THR A 64 -13.99 -8.51 -2.75
C THR A 64 -13.82 -9.68 -1.77
N ALA A 65 -14.26 -10.88 -2.14
CA ALA A 65 -14.39 -12.01 -1.22
C ALA A 65 -13.05 -12.42 -0.58
N GLU A 66 -11.99 -12.53 -1.36
CA GLU A 66 -10.63 -12.88 -0.92
C GLU A 66 -10.09 -11.83 0.06
N VAL A 67 -10.36 -10.56 -0.22
CA VAL A 67 -9.98 -9.44 0.64
C VAL A 67 -10.73 -9.48 1.98
N LEU A 68 -12.04 -9.74 1.97
CA LEU A 68 -12.84 -9.83 3.19
C LEU A 68 -12.52 -11.08 4.03
N ALA A 69 -12.18 -12.19 3.38
CA ALA A 69 -11.70 -13.38 4.05
C ALA A 69 -10.36 -13.10 4.75
N LEU A 70 -9.41 -12.47 4.05
CA LEU A 70 -8.11 -12.10 4.63
C LEU A 70 -8.29 -11.08 5.76
N LEU A 71 -9.17 -10.10 5.59
CA LEU A 71 -9.49 -9.11 6.61
C LEU A 71 -9.88 -9.76 7.95
N SER A 72 -10.65 -10.84 7.91
CA SER A 72 -11.05 -11.59 9.11
C SER A 72 -9.88 -12.30 9.80
N ILE A 73 -8.83 -12.65 9.06
CA ILE A 73 -7.58 -13.20 9.62
C ILE A 73 -6.76 -12.07 10.23
N LEU A 74 -6.63 -10.94 9.53
CA LEU A 74 -5.89 -9.75 10.01
C LEU A 74 -6.47 -9.21 11.32
N GLU A 75 -7.81 -9.17 11.45
CA GLU A 75 -8.50 -8.82 12.70
C GLU A 75 -8.06 -9.72 13.88
N LYS A 76 -7.85 -11.02 13.65
CA LYS A 76 -7.39 -11.97 14.67
C LYS A 76 -5.91 -11.82 15.00
N ILE A 77 -5.09 -11.46 14.00
CA ILE A 77 -3.66 -11.13 14.21
C ILE A 77 -3.54 -9.88 15.08
N GLY A 78 -4.50 -8.96 15.02
CA GLY A 78 -4.54 -7.76 15.85
C GLY A 78 -3.68 -6.61 15.32
N CYS A 79 -3.28 -6.68 14.05
CA CYS A 79 -2.59 -5.58 13.37
C CYS A 79 -3.56 -4.41 13.11
N LYS A 80 -3.00 -3.22 12.86
CA LYS A 80 -3.81 -2.05 12.50
C LYS A 80 -4.16 -2.05 11.02
N ILE A 81 -5.41 -1.74 10.70
CA ILE A 81 -5.95 -1.89 9.35
C ILE A 81 -6.35 -0.52 8.79
N ILE A 82 -5.77 -0.18 7.65
CA ILE A 82 -6.16 0.98 6.84
C ILE A 82 -6.80 0.45 5.56
N SER A 83 -8.02 0.87 5.23
CA SER A 83 -8.63 0.52 3.95
C SER A 83 -8.47 1.63 2.91
N ILE A 84 -8.21 1.25 1.65
CA ILE A 84 -8.37 2.12 0.48
C ILE A 84 -9.49 1.55 -0.39
N THR A 85 -10.57 2.32 -0.55
CA THR A 85 -11.78 1.87 -1.27
C THR A 85 -12.50 3.03 -1.96
N GLY A 86 -13.43 2.73 -2.88
CA GLY A 86 -14.18 3.73 -3.62
C GLY A 86 -15.31 4.39 -2.82
N ARG A 87 -15.81 3.75 -1.76
CA ARG A 87 -17.01 4.19 -1.02
C ARG A 87 -16.92 3.91 0.48
N LEU A 88 -17.53 4.78 1.28
CA LEU A 88 -17.55 4.66 2.74
C LEU A 88 -18.47 3.53 3.25
N ASN A 89 -19.58 3.28 2.56
CA ASN A 89 -20.61 2.34 2.99
C ASN A 89 -20.35 0.89 2.53
N CYS A 90 -19.11 0.40 2.63
CA CYS A 90 -18.74 -0.98 2.32
C CYS A 90 -18.24 -1.74 3.55
N THR A 91 -18.19 -3.07 3.46
CA THR A 91 -17.75 -3.95 4.55
C THR A 91 -16.31 -3.65 4.95
N LEU A 92 -15.41 -3.48 3.98
CA LEU A 92 -14.01 -3.17 4.24
C LEU A 92 -13.83 -1.87 5.04
N ALA A 93 -14.49 -0.78 4.62
CA ALA A 93 -14.36 0.52 5.29
C ALA A 93 -14.91 0.51 6.73
N ARG A 94 -15.98 -0.24 6.99
CA ARG A 94 -16.57 -0.36 8.35
C ARG A 94 -15.69 -1.14 9.33
N LYS A 95 -14.87 -2.06 8.82
CA LYS A 95 -14.02 -2.95 9.63
C LYS A 95 -12.60 -2.41 9.82
N ALA A 96 -12.17 -1.46 9.00
CA ALA A 96 -10.84 -0.85 9.13
C ALA A 96 -10.77 0.15 10.30
N ASP A 97 -9.60 0.29 10.91
CA ASP A 97 -9.35 1.36 11.90
C ASP A 97 -9.39 2.75 11.23
N VAL A 98 -8.96 2.85 9.97
CA VAL A 98 -9.00 4.07 9.17
C VAL A 98 -9.45 3.76 7.74
N ALA A 99 -10.41 4.52 7.22
CA ALA A 99 -10.87 4.40 5.84
C ALA A 99 -10.45 5.59 4.98
N LEU A 100 -9.67 5.33 3.93
CA LEU A 100 -9.33 6.27 2.88
C LEU A 100 -10.22 6.01 1.66
N ILE A 101 -11.03 7.01 1.32
CA ILE A 101 -12.03 6.91 0.25
C ILE A 101 -11.53 7.65 -0.99
N THR A 102 -11.33 6.93 -2.10
CA THR A 102 -10.89 7.56 -3.36
C THR A 102 -12.01 8.35 -4.03
N GLY A 103 -13.27 8.04 -3.71
CA GLY A 103 -14.46 8.74 -4.24
C GLY A 103 -14.72 8.51 -5.73
N VAL A 104 -14.01 7.56 -6.36
CA VAL A 104 -14.21 7.24 -7.77
C VAL A 104 -15.50 6.47 -7.95
N SER A 105 -16.48 7.11 -8.58
CA SER A 105 -17.80 6.55 -8.89
C SER A 105 -17.95 6.09 -10.34
N LYS A 106 -16.97 6.40 -11.22
CA LYS A 106 -16.99 6.08 -12.65
C LYS A 106 -15.59 5.81 -13.19
N GLU A 107 -15.45 4.73 -13.96
CA GLU A 107 -14.29 4.36 -14.75
C GLU A 107 -14.28 5.08 -16.10
N ALA A 108 -13.09 5.13 -16.71
CA ALA A 108 -12.89 5.86 -17.95
C ALA A 108 -13.36 5.08 -19.20
N ASP A 109 -13.50 3.75 -19.09
CA ASP A 109 -13.93 2.94 -20.22
C ASP A 109 -15.44 3.10 -20.50
N PRO A 110 -15.89 2.90 -21.76
CA PRO A 110 -17.30 3.12 -22.12
C PRO A 110 -18.31 2.26 -21.35
N LEU A 111 -17.88 1.12 -20.80
CA LEU A 111 -18.76 0.21 -20.06
C LEU A 111 -18.77 0.48 -18.56
N ASP A 112 -17.89 1.35 -18.05
CA ASP A 112 -17.74 1.63 -16.62
C ASP A 112 -17.33 0.39 -15.79
N LEU A 113 -16.44 -0.43 -16.32
CA LEU A 113 -16.08 -1.74 -15.75
C LEU A 113 -14.58 -1.92 -15.50
N ALA A 114 -13.73 -1.37 -16.37
CA ALA A 114 -12.31 -1.63 -16.34
C ALA A 114 -11.63 -0.66 -15.36
N PRO A 115 -10.96 -1.16 -14.29
CA PRO A 115 -10.29 -0.30 -13.33
C PRO A 115 -9.24 0.59 -14.01
N SER A 116 -9.56 1.88 -14.12
CA SER A 116 -8.80 2.86 -14.88
C SER A 116 -8.68 4.15 -14.09
N THR A 117 -9.80 4.84 -13.87
CA THR A 117 -9.88 6.00 -12.98
C THR A 117 -9.60 5.57 -11.54
N SER A 118 -10.20 4.46 -11.09
CA SER A 118 -10.04 3.98 -9.72
C SER A 118 -8.61 3.56 -9.41
N SER A 119 -8.00 2.78 -10.30
CA SER A 119 -6.62 2.30 -10.15
C SER A 119 -5.62 3.47 -10.19
N THR A 120 -5.84 4.47 -11.04
CA THR A 120 -5.02 5.69 -11.11
C THR A 120 -5.17 6.54 -9.85
N ALA A 121 -6.39 6.72 -9.33
CA ALA A 121 -6.62 7.46 -8.09
C ALA A 121 -5.94 6.77 -6.89
N MET A 122 -6.02 5.44 -6.81
CA MET A 122 -5.32 4.66 -5.78
C MET A 122 -3.80 4.79 -5.89
N LEU A 123 -3.25 4.81 -7.12
CA LEU A 123 -1.83 5.00 -7.36
C LEU A 123 -1.37 6.39 -6.89
N ALA A 124 -2.10 7.44 -7.26
CA ALA A 124 -1.80 8.81 -6.85
C ALA A 124 -1.87 8.96 -5.32
N LEU A 125 -2.88 8.37 -4.67
CA LEU A 125 -2.99 8.33 -3.21
C LEU A 125 -1.80 7.62 -2.56
N GLY A 126 -1.40 6.46 -3.10
CA GLY A 126 -0.24 5.71 -2.61
C GLY A 126 1.06 6.52 -2.68
N ASP A 127 1.28 7.24 -3.77
CA ASP A 127 2.44 8.10 -3.94
C ASP A 127 2.42 9.29 -3.00
N ALA A 128 1.25 9.91 -2.83
CA ALA A 128 1.06 10.99 -1.85
C ALA A 128 1.38 10.52 -0.43
N LEU A 129 0.92 9.33 -0.02
CA LEU A 129 1.24 8.73 1.28
C LEU A 129 2.74 8.49 1.43
N ALA A 130 3.37 7.89 0.41
CA ALA A 130 4.79 7.58 0.45
C ALA A 130 5.67 8.83 0.57
N ILE A 131 5.38 9.87 -0.22
CA ILE A 131 6.09 11.16 -0.17
C ILE A 131 5.86 11.86 1.17
N THR A 132 4.62 11.88 1.67
CA THR A 132 4.29 12.51 2.95
C THR A 132 5.06 11.84 4.09
N LEU A 133 5.07 10.51 4.13
CA LEU A 133 5.83 9.76 5.14
C LEU A 133 7.34 9.97 5.01
N SER A 134 7.86 10.02 3.78
CA SER A 134 9.27 10.32 3.49
C SER A 134 9.69 11.67 4.08
N GLN A 135 8.86 12.70 3.87
CA GLN A 135 9.10 14.04 4.41
C GLN A 135 9.03 14.06 5.94
N LEU A 136 7.99 13.46 6.54
CA LEU A 136 7.82 13.41 7.99
C LEU A 136 8.95 12.65 8.70
N LYS A 137 9.55 11.67 8.03
CA LYS A 137 10.71 10.90 8.53
C LYS A 137 12.05 11.58 8.28
N GLY A 138 12.08 12.70 7.55
CA GLY A 138 13.33 13.37 7.16
C GLY A 138 14.21 12.52 6.24
N PHE A 139 13.61 11.70 5.38
CA PHE A 139 14.33 10.82 4.46
C PHE A 139 15.26 11.63 3.55
N SER A 140 16.55 11.27 3.54
CA SER A 140 17.59 12.08 2.94
C SER A 140 18.10 11.52 1.62
N ARG A 141 18.88 12.35 0.89
CA ARG A 141 19.64 11.88 -0.30
C ARG A 141 20.58 10.73 0.03
N LYS A 142 21.14 10.68 1.25
CA LYS A 142 22.03 9.60 1.70
C LYS A 142 21.25 8.28 1.83
N ASP A 143 20.05 8.34 2.38
CA ASP A 143 19.20 7.17 2.54
C ASP A 143 18.72 6.67 1.17
N TYR A 144 18.36 7.58 0.26
CA TYR A 144 18.04 7.24 -1.12
C TYR A 144 19.19 6.53 -1.81
N ALA A 145 20.42 7.05 -1.68
CA ALA A 145 21.62 6.45 -2.26
C ALA A 145 21.88 5.03 -1.73
N LEU A 146 21.64 4.80 -0.42
CA LEU A 146 21.77 3.48 0.21
C LEU A 146 20.78 2.46 -0.36
N PHE A 147 19.53 2.86 -0.62
CA PHE A 147 18.49 1.96 -1.14
C PHE A 147 18.48 1.81 -2.67
N HIS A 148 19.25 2.61 -3.40
CA HIS A 148 19.31 2.59 -4.87
C HIS A 148 20.74 2.49 -5.44
N PRO A 149 21.62 1.60 -4.94
CA PRO A 149 23.02 1.58 -5.35
C PRO A 149 23.22 1.23 -6.84
N GLY A 150 22.27 0.51 -7.44
CA GLY A 150 22.31 0.14 -8.87
C GLY A 150 21.75 1.21 -9.82
N GLY A 151 20.91 2.12 -9.34
CA GLY A 151 20.21 3.12 -10.16
C GLY A 151 21.10 4.30 -10.54
N SER A 152 20.85 4.91 -11.70
CA SER A 152 21.61 6.08 -12.18
C SER A 152 21.65 7.23 -11.17
N LEU A 153 20.51 7.52 -10.53
CA LEU A 153 20.42 8.56 -9.50
C LEU A 153 21.17 8.20 -8.21
N GLY A 154 21.05 6.96 -7.74
CA GLY A 154 21.76 6.52 -6.53
C GLY A 154 23.28 6.53 -6.74
N LYS A 155 23.76 6.05 -7.90
CA LYS A 155 25.17 6.14 -8.31
C LYS A 155 25.69 7.58 -8.28
N ARG A 156 24.93 8.52 -8.86
CA ARG A 156 25.29 9.95 -8.85
C ARG A 156 25.43 10.49 -7.41
N LEU A 157 24.46 10.20 -6.55
CA LEU A 157 24.46 10.64 -5.15
C LEU A 157 25.58 10.01 -4.31
N LEU A 158 26.01 8.79 -4.63
CA LEU A 158 27.18 8.16 -4.01
C LEU A 158 28.49 8.82 -4.47
N SER A 159 28.59 9.20 -5.74
CA SER A 159 29.78 9.88 -6.28
C SER A 159 29.92 11.35 -5.86
N GLU A 160 28.82 12.05 -5.59
CA GLU A 160 28.84 13.46 -5.12
C GLU A 160 29.48 13.62 -3.72
N LYS A 161 29.67 12.54 -2.96
CA LYS A 161 30.39 12.54 -1.68
C LYS A 161 31.88 12.19 -1.80
N ALA A 162 32.37 11.89 -2.99
CA ALA A 162 33.77 11.51 -3.22
C ALA A 162 34.67 12.69 -3.63
N ASN A 163 34.13 13.92 -3.68
CA ASN A 163 34.85 15.17 -3.96
C ASN A 163 34.74 16.15 -2.78
#